data_AF-A0A2V9W6G8-F1
#
_entry.id   AF-A0A2V9W6G8-F1
#
_cell.length_a   1.000
_cell.length_b   1.000
_cell.length_c   1.000
_cell.angle_alpha   90.00
_cell.angle_beta   90.00
_cell.angle_gamma   90.00
#
_symmetry.space_group_name_H-M   'P 1'
#
loop_
_entity.id
_entity.type
_entity.pdbx_description
1 polymer ?
#
loop_
_entity_poly.entity_id
_entity_poly.type
_entity_poly.pdbx_seq_one_letter_code
_entity_poly.pdbx_strand_id
1 'polypeptide(L)'
;MMKLLKGLGIPLCLAVICSLAVPTASADDWSRKTVITFTEPVEVPGVGQHNLPAGTYVFKILDSQSDRHIVQIFNKDETQVLTTILAIPNYRLKTTDKTVITFRERPTGEPEALRAWFYPGHEWGEEFVYEKPRAIELAMETKVPVLATRVPLAAAPIDALKTAPVEAVAPTGEPIELAQVVEAPPSALTTVAAIDRLPKTASPLPLIALIGLLTIAAGFSLSAFSKAKAVRIS
;
A
#
# COMPACT_ATOMS: atom_id res chain seq x y z
N MET A 1 -44.38 52.98 12.14
CA MET A 1 -43.07 53.42 11.58
C MET A 1 -42.14 52.21 11.63
N MET A 2 -42.10 51.39 10.58
CA MET A 2 -41.04 51.35 9.56
C MET A 2 -39.65 50.94 10.07
N LYS A 3 -39.34 49.67 9.75
CA LYS A 3 -38.15 49.19 9.04
C LYS A 3 -36.83 49.05 9.82
N LEU A 4 -36.11 48.00 9.37
CA LEU A 4 -34.67 47.70 9.48
C LEU A 4 -34.34 46.71 10.60
N LEU A 5 -33.69 45.57 10.38
CA LEU A 5 -33.18 44.91 9.17
C LEU A 5 -32.67 43.54 9.71
N LYS A 6 -33.31 42.42 9.38
CA LYS A 6 -32.78 41.42 8.44
C LYS A 6 -31.24 41.30 8.50
N GLY A 7 -30.70 40.26 9.15
CA GLY A 7 -29.27 39.99 9.01
C GLY A 7 -28.60 38.95 9.92
N LEU A 8 -29.27 38.39 10.93
CA LEU A 8 -28.61 37.51 11.91
C LEU A 8 -28.85 36.00 11.67
N GLY A 9 -29.14 35.59 10.43
CA GLY A 9 -29.39 34.19 10.08
C GLY A 9 -28.50 33.62 8.98
N ILE A 10 -27.56 34.39 8.46
CA ILE A 10 -26.77 34.03 7.27
C ILE A 10 -25.32 33.59 7.58
N PRO A 11 -24.60 34.08 8.61
CA PRO A 11 -23.20 33.65 8.78
C PRO A 11 -23.07 32.26 9.43
N LEU A 12 -24.12 31.76 10.10
CA LEU A 12 -24.10 30.41 10.70
C LEU A 12 -24.31 29.31 9.65
N CYS A 13 -25.02 29.61 8.55
CA CYS A 13 -25.31 28.62 7.51
C CYS A 13 -24.10 28.37 6.60
N LEU A 14 -23.24 29.38 6.35
CA LEU A 14 -22.02 29.19 5.56
C LEU A 14 -20.93 28.37 6.26
N ALA A 15 -20.90 28.36 7.60
CA ALA A 15 -19.93 27.55 8.34
C ALA A 15 -20.27 26.05 8.35
N VAL A 16 -21.56 25.69 8.22
CA VAL A 16 -22.04 24.30 8.24
C VAL A 16 -21.98 23.64 6.86
N ILE A 17 -21.97 24.42 5.77
CA ILE A 17 -21.93 23.86 4.40
C ILE A 17 -20.51 23.45 3.98
N CYS A 18 -19.46 23.99 4.59
CA CYS A 18 -18.06 23.62 4.26
C CYS A 18 -17.59 22.27 4.83
N SER A 19 -18.39 21.57 5.65
CA SER A 19 -18.01 20.28 6.22
C SER A 19 -18.41 19.05 5.38
N LEU A 20 -19.07 19.23 4.22
CA LEU A 20 -19.62 18.11 3.43
C LEU A 20 -18.73 17.65 2.26
N ALA A 21 -17.55 18.21 2.09
CA ALA A 21 -16.58 17.76 1.09
C ALA A 21 -15.27 17.36 1.79
N VAL A 22 -15.36 16.39 2.71
CA VAL A 22 -14.18 15.59 3.01
C VAL A 22 -14.02 14.69 1.80
N PRO A 23 -13.00 14.86 0.93
CA PRO A 23 -12.68 13.81 -0.02
C PRO A 23 -12.54 12.54 0.80
N THR A 24 -13.25 11.48 0.42
CA THR A 24 -12.94 10.15 0.91
C THR A 24 -11.52 9.89 0.44
N ALA A 25 -10.55 10.28 1.27
CA ALA A 25 -9.22 9.74 1.19
C ALA A 25 -9.45 8.24 1.26
N SER A 26 -9.18 7.55 0.15
CA SER A 26 -9.11 6.10 0.18
C SER A 26 -8.16 5.79 1.31
N ALA A 27 -8.68 5.26 2.41
CA ALA A 27 -7.83 4.60 3.37
C ALA A 27 -7.01 3.61 2.54
N ASP A 28 -5.69 3.68 2.67
CA ASP A 28 -4.82 2.72 2.00
C ASP A 28 -5.35 1.33 2.37
N ASP A 29 -5.88 0.58 1.40
CA ASP A 29 -6.42 -0.75 1.67
C ASP A 29 -5.24 -1.61 2.06
N TRP A 30 -5.02 -1.72 3.37
CA TRP A 30 -3.91 -2.47 3.96
C TRP A 30 -3.78 -3.86 3.36
N SER A 31 -4.92 -4.51 3.07
CA SER A 31 -4.95 -5.86 2.53
C SER A 31 -4.59 -5.94 1.05
N ARG A 32 -4.51 -4.80 0.35
CA ARG A 32 -4.25 -4.70 -1.10
C ARG A 32 -5.12 -5.67 -1.89
N LYS A 33 -6.40 -5.79 -1.52
CA LYS A 33 -7.27 -6.83 -2.05
C LYS A 33 -7.36 -6.75 -3.58
N THR A 34 -7.09 -7.86 -4.24
CA THR A 34 -7.14 -7.94 -5.70
C THR A 34 -7.88 -9.19 -6.16
N VAL A 35 -8.77 -9.02 -7.14
CA VAL A 35 -9.48 -10.14 -7.79
C VAL A 35 -8.79 -10.46 -9.11
N ILE A 36 -8.41 -11.72 -9.31
CA ILE A 36 -7.61 -12.17 -10.44
C ILE A 36 -8.29 -13.38 -11.06
N THR A 37 -8.39 -13.41 -12.39
CA THR A 37 -8.92 -14.57 -13.13
C THR A 37 -7.81 -15.19 -13.94
N PHE A 38 -7.57 -16.49 -13.75
CA PHE A 38 -6.69 -17.30 -14.57
C PHE A 38 -7.50 -18.12 -15.55
N THR A 39 -7.14 -18.08 -16.83
CA THR A 39 -7.81 -18.83 -17.90
C THR A 39 -7.28 -20.25 -18.05
N GLU A 40 -6.12 -20.52 -17.47
CA GLU A 40 -5.45 -21.83 -17.45
C GLU A 40 -5.04 -22.16 -16.01
N PRO A 41 -4.72 -23.43 -15.69
CA PRO A 41 -4.16 -23.77 -14.40
C PRO A 41 -2.85 -23.02 -14.13
N VAL A 42 -2.64 -22.62 -12.88
CA VAL A 42 -1.44 -21.89 -12.43
C VAL A 42 -0.84 -22.61 -11.23
N GLU A 43 0.48 -22.82 -11.27
CA GLU A 43 1.21 -23.30 -10.11
C GLU A 43 1.50 -22.15 -9.14
N VAL A 44 1.20 -22.37 -7.87
CA VAL A 44 1.46 -21.40 -6.79
C VAL A 44 2.27 -22.04 -5.67
N PRO A 45 3.18 -21.31 -5.02
CA PRO A 45 3.83 -21.79 -3.81
C PRO A 45 2.92 -21.62 -2.58
N GLY A 46 3.41 -22.04 -1.42
CA GLY A 46 2.81 -21.71 -0.12
C GLY A 46 2.21 -22.89 0.63
N VAL A 47 1.62 -22.59 1.78
CA VAL A 47 0.97 -23.56 2.65
C VAL A 47 -0.45 -23.80 2.14
N GLY A 48 -0.69 -24.97 1.57
CA GLY A 48 -2.00 -25.40 1.08
C GLY A 48 -1.98 -25.94 -0.34
N GLN A 49 -2.82 -25.39 -1.21
CA GLN A 49 -2.89 -25.77 -2.62
C GLN A 49 -1.70 -25.22 -3.39
N HIS A 50 -1.11 -26.05 -4.26
CA HIS A 50 0.04 -25.69 -5.11
C HIS A 50 -0.32 -25.58 -6.59
N ASN A 51 -1.53 -25.98 -6.96
CA ASN A 51 -2.06 -25.87 -8.32
C ASN A 51 -3.47 -25.31 -8.22
N LEU A 52 -3.65 -24.12 -8.78
CA LEU A 52 -4.94 -23.46 -8.87
C LEU A 52 -5.50 -23.71 -10.28
N PRO A 53 -6.66 -24.39 -10.41
CA PRO A 53 -7.34 -24.50 -11.69
C PRO A 53 -7.69 -23.14 -12.30
N ALA A 54 -8.04 -23.12 -13.59
CA ALA A 54 -8.62 -21.94 -14.21
C ALA A 54 -9.85 -21.46 -13.40
N GLY A 55 -9.89 -20.18 -13.07
CA GLY A 55 -10.88 -19.65 -12.13
C GLY A 55 -10.56 -18.24 -11.66
N THR A 56 -11.43 -17.71 -10.81
CA THR A 56 -11.27 -16.39 -10.18
C THR A 56 -10.90 -16.55 -8.71
N TYR A 57 -9.89 -15.80 -8.29
CA TYR A 57 -9.29 -15.87 -6.96
C TYR A 57 -9.10 -14.48 -6.38
N VAL A 58 -9.02 -14.39 -5.05
CA VAL A 58 -8.80 -13.13 -4.33
C VAL A 58 -7.48 -13.17 -3.59
N PHE A 59 -6.60 -12.22 -3.91
CA PHE A 59 -5.29 -12.05 -3.31
C PHE A 59 -5.37 -10.96 -2.23
N LYS A 60 -4.79 -11.23 -1.05
CA LYS A 60 -4.75 -10.30 0.08
C LYS A 60 -3.43 -10.41 0.84
N ILE A 61 -2.92 -9.28 1.31
CA ILE A 61 -1.87 -9.21 2.33
C ILE A 61 -2.48 -9.61 3.68
N LEU A 62 -1.89 -10.62 4.31
CA LEU A 62 -2.20 -11.05 5.67
C LEU A 62 -1.30 -10.36 6.70
N ASP A 63 0.00 -10.32 6.42
CA ASP A 63 1.05 -9.80 7.30
C ASP A 63 2.11 -9.11 6.43
N SER A 64 2.65 -7.98 6.90
CA SER A 64 3.70 -7.25 6.20
C SER A 64 4.76 -6.80 7.20
N GLN A 65 5.96 -7.34 7.04
CA GLN A 65 7.18 -6.95 7.76
C GLN A 65 8.11 -6.19 6.81
N SER A 66 9.15 -5.57 7.36
CA SER A 66 10.06 -4.72 6.58
C SER A 66 10.79 -5.45 5.45
N ASP A 67 11.06 -6.75 5.60
CA ASP A 67 11.86 -7.56 4.67
C ASP A 67 11.07 -8.65 3.93
N ARG A 68 9.81 -8.88 4.30
CA ARG A 68 8.98 -9.97 3.80
C ARG A 68 7.50 -9.73 4.05
N HIS A 69 6.65 -10.29 3.22
CA HIS A 69 5.21 -10.23 3.36
C HIS A 69 4.58 -11.64 3.27
N ILE A 70 3.36 -11.77 3.82
CA ILE A 70 2.56 -12.98 3.75
C ILE A 70 1.29 -12.67 2.95
N VAL A 71 1.10 -13.38 1.85
CA VAL A 71 -0.05 -13.25 0.95
C VAL A 71 -0.98 -14.44 1.12
N GLN A 72 -2.28 -14.20 1.11
CA GLN A 72 -3.30 -15.25 1.04
C GLN A 72 -4.01 -15.22 -0.30
N ILE A 73 -4.24 -16.40 -0.87
CA ILE A 73 -5.11 -16.60 -2.01
C ILE A 73 -6.37 -17.30 -1.53
N PHE A 74 -7.52 -16.66 -1.75
CA PHE A 74 -8.84 -17.20 -1.45
C PHE A 74 -9.54 -17.66 -2.73
N ASN A 75 -10.56 -18.50 -2.55
CA ASN A 75 -11.57 -18.70 -3.59
C ASN A 75 -12.30 -17.37 -3.93
N LYS A 76 -13.04 -17.37 -5.04
CA LYS A 76 -13.78 -16.20 -5.55
C LYS A 76 -14.66 -15.52 -4.49
N ASP A 77 -15.31 -16.30 -3.64
CA ASP A 77 -16.28 -15.82 -2.65
C ASP A 77 -15.64 -15.41 -1.31
N GLU A 78 -14.30 -15.50 -1.19
CA GLU A 78 -13.53 -15.21 0.04
C GLU A 78 -13.93 -16.05 1.26
N THR A 79 -14.54 -17.21 1.03
CA THR A 79 -14.98 -18.11 2.10
C THR A 79 -13.91 -19.12 2.50
N GLN A 80 -12.93 -19.38 1.64
CA GLN A 80 -11.86 -20.36 1.88
C GLN A 80 -10.51 -19.81 1.46
N VAL A 81 -9.52 -19.89 2.35
CA VAL A 81 -8.09 -19.73 2.03
C VAL A 81 -7.63 -21.00 1.32
N LEU A 82 -7.14 -20.86 0.10
CA LEU A 82 -6.61 -21.96 -0.71
C LEU A 82 -5.12 -22.17 -0.47
N THR A 83 -4.36 -21.07 -0.37
CA THR A 83 -2.93 -21.10 -0.04
C THR A 83 -2.51 -19.82 0.69
N THR A 84 -1.47 -19.94 1.52
CA THR A 84 -0.80 -18.82 2.20
C THR A 84 0.69 -18.82 1.84
N ILE A 85 1.17 -17.71 1.31
CA ILE A 85 2.41 -17.62 0.54
C ILE A 85 3.38 -16.64 1.20
N LEU A 86 4.63 -17.05 1.34
CA LEU A 86 5.73 -16.15 1.69
C LEU A 86 6.18 -15.38 0.45
N ALA A 87 6.30 -14.05 0.57
CA ALA A 87 6.76 -13.17 -0.49
C ALA A 87 7.85 -12.22 -0.01
N ILE A 88 8.70 -11.79 -0.94
CA ILE A 88 9.71 -10.75 -0.75
C ILE A 88 9.33 -9.52 -1.58
N PRO A 89 9.49 -8.29 -1.04
CA PRO A 89 9.23 -7.07 -1.80
C PRO A 89 10.02 -7.04 -3.12
N ASN A 90 9.32 -6.77 -4.22
CA ASN A 90 9.91 -6.67 -5.56
C ASN A 90 9.59 -5.30 -6.16
N TYR A 91 10.64 -4.55 -6.53
CA TYR A 91 10.51 -3.21 -7.09
C TYR A 91 10.34 -3.20 -8.61
N ARG A 92 9.50 -2.30 -9.12
CA ARG A 92 9.40 -1.97 -10.54
C ARG A 92 9.55 -0.47 -10.77
N LEU A 93 10.29 -0.09 -11.82
CA LEU A 93 10.51 1.31 -12.21
C LEU A 93 9.27 2.04 -12.71
N LYS A 94 8.26 1.32 -13.22
CA LYS A 94 7.04 1.89 -13.78
C LYS A 94 5.82 1.22 -13.19
N THR A 95 4.97 2.03 -12.58
CA THR A 95 3.66 1.58 -12.09
C THR A 95 2.65 1.50 -13.22
N THR A 96 1.58 0.74 -12.96
CA THR A 96 0.44 0.58 -13.85
C THR A 96 -0.83 0.77 -13.02
N ASP A 97 -1.87 1.35 -13.62
CA ASP A 97 -3.19 1.51 -12.95
C ASP A 97 -3.97 0.19 -12.83
N LYS A 98 -3.36 -0.91 -13.27
CA LYS A 98 -3.92 -2.27 -13.22
C LYS A 98 -3.00 -3.19 -12.43
N THR A 99 -3.59 -4.23 -11.87
CA THR A 99 -2.86 -5.35 -11.29
C THR A 99 -1.97 -5.98 -12.35
N VAL A 100 -0.74 -6.28 -11.97
CA VAL A 100 0.17 -7.06 -12.81
C VAL A 100 0.51 -8.35 -12.08
N ILE A 101 0.30 -9.47 -12.77
CA ILE A 101 0.84 -10.77 -12.38
C ILE A 101 1.92 -11.12 -13.38
N THR A 102 3.02 -11.66 -12.86
CA THR A 102 4.10 -12.19 -13.68
C THR A 102 4.26 -13.66 -13.39
N PHE A 103 4.65 -14.39 -14.41
CA PHE A 103 4.85 -15.84 -14.34
C PHE A 103 6.29 -16.18 -14.70
N ARG A 104 6.68 -17.39 -14.33
CA ARG A 104 7.87 -18.06 -14.87
C ARG A 104 7.38 -19.01 -15.96
N GLU A 105 7.98 -18.88 -17.14
CA GLU A 105 7.66 -19.73 -18.29
C GLU A 105 7.94 -21.20 -17.96
N ARG A 106 7.10 -22.09 -18.47
CA ARG A 106 7.19 -23.54 -18.30
C ARG A 106 7.16 -24.23 -19.67
N PRO A 107 7.68 -25.47 -19.79
CA PRO A 107 7.48 -26.29 -20.97
C PRO A 107 6.00 -26.38 -21.35
N THR A 108 5.72 -26.46 -22.65
CA THR A 108 4.35 -26.56 -23.16
C THR A 108 3.58 -27.70 -22.50
N GLY A 109 2.39 -27.39 -21.97
CA GLY A 109 1.49 -28.37 -21.35
C GLY A 109 1.58 -28.40 -19.82
N GLU A 110 2.49 -27.65 -19.21
CA GLU A 110 2.58 -27.50 -17.76
C GLU A 110 2.02 -26.13 -17.30
N PRO A 111 1.38 -26.06 -16.11
CA PRO A 111 0.90 -24.81 -15.55
C PRO A 111 2.03 -23.81 -15.36
N GLU A 112 1.86 -22.56 -15.80
CA GLU A 112 2.83 -21.50 -15.52
C GLU A 112 2.99 -21.30 -14.00
N ALA A 113 4.22 -21.00 -13.57
CA ALA A 113 4.52 -20.82 -12.15
C ALA A 113 4.41 -19.33 -11.77
N LEU A 114 3.58 -19.04 -10.77
CA LEU A 114 3.33 -17.68 -10.31
C LEU A 114 4.60 -17.04 -9.73
N ARG A 115 5.07 -15.95 -10.35
CA ARG A 115 6.31 -15.28 -9.96
C ARG A 115 6.05 -14.15 -8.98
N ALA A 116 5.30 -13.14 -9.41
CA ALA A 116 5.10 -11.95 -8.62
C ALA A 116 3.76 -11.27 -8.88
N TRP A 117 3.28 -10.56 -7.86
CA TRP A 117 2.03 -9.81 -7.87
C TRP A 117 2.27 -8.34 -7.52
N PHE A 118 1.79 -7.44 -8.38
CA PHE A 118 1.87 -6.00 -8.18
C PHE A 118 0.48 -5.40 -8.07
N TYR A 119 0.22 -4.72 -6.96
CA TYR A 119 -1.01 -3.97 -6.74
C TYR A 119 -1.07 -2.73 -7.65
N PRO A 120 -2.27 -2.34 -8.17
CA PRO A 120 -2.43 -1.15 -9.01
C PRO A 120 -1.84 0.11 -8.38
N GLY A 121 -1.05 0.87 -9.13
CA GLY A 121 -0.47 2.14 -8.69
C GLY A 121 0.77 2.03 -7.79
N HIS A 122 1.20 0.82 -7.40
CA HIS A 122 2.36 0.63 -6.50
C HIS A 122 3.63 0.23 -7.26
N GLU A 123 4.78 0.77 -6.84
CA GLU A 123 6.11 0.39 -7.34
C GLU A 123 6.62 -0.90 -6.71
N TRP A 124 6.09 -1.26 -5.55
CA TRP A 124 6.44 -2.47 -4.83
C TRP A 124 5.35 -3.53 -5.03
N GLY A 125 5.79 -4.71 -5.43
CA GLY A 125 4.99 -5.93 -5.49
C GLY A 125 5.57 -7.02 -4.61
N GLU A 126 5.01 -8.20 -4.77
CA GLU A 126 5.26 -9.39 -3.96
C GLU A 126 5.84 -10.47 -4.87
N GLU A 127 7.14 -10.78 -4.76
CA GLU A 127 7.72 -11.93 -5.43
C GLU A 127 7.64 -13.17 -4.54
N PHE A 128 7.04 -14.24 -5.06
CA PHE A 128 6.70 -15.42 -4.29
C PHE A 128 7.89 -16.36 -4.11
N VAL A 129 8.01 -16.89 -2.89
CA VAL A 129 9.07 -17.81 -2.48
C VAL A 129 8.59 -19.25 -2.61
N TYR A 130 9.36 -20.07 -3.34
CA TYR A 130 9.08 -21.49 -3.53
C TYR A 130 9.84 -22.37 -2.53
N GLU A 131 9.40 -23.61 -2.33
CA GLU A 131 10.23 -24.61 -1.65
C GLU A 131 11.50 -24.85 -2.47
N LYS A 132 12.65 -25.01 -1.78
CA LYS A 132 13.96 -25.10 -2.41
C LYS A 132 14.06 -26.14 -3.54
N PRO A 133 13.55 -27.38 -3.41
CA PRO A 133 13.60 -28.35 -4.50
C PRO A 133 12.91 -27.82 -5.77
N ARG A 134 11.72 -27.23 -5.63
CA ARG A 134 10.97 -26.67 -6.75
C ARG A 134 11.61 -25.41 -7.33
N ALA A 135 12.19 -24.57 -6.46
CA ALA A 135 12.92 -23.38 -6.90
C ALA A 135 14.14 -23.74 -7.77
N ILE A 136 14.86 -24.82 -7.46
CA ILE A 136 15.96 -25.33 -8.29
C ILE A 136 15.45 -25.73 -9.69
N GLU A 137 14.36 -26.51 -9.76
CA GLU A 137 13.76 -26.93 -11.03
C GLU A 137 13.35 -25.71 -11.88
N LEU A 138 12.64 -24.76 -11.28
CA LEU A 138 12.23 -23.52 -11.93
C LEU A 138 13.42 -22.70 -12.41
N ALA A 139 14.50 -22.61 -11.62
CA ALA A 139 15.69 -21.85 -11.99
C ALA A 139 16.45 -22.52 -13.14
N MET A 140 16.52 -23.84 -13.14
CA MET A 140 17.15 -24.63 -14.20
C MET A 140 16.40 -24.52 -15.53
N GLU A 141 15.07 -24.53 -15.50
CA GLU A 141 14.22 -24.41 -16.69
C GLU A 141 14.24 -23.00 -17.26
N THR A 142 14.05 -21.98 -16.42
CA THR A 142 13.91 -20.59 -16.85
C THR A 142 15.25 -19.89 -17.09
N LYS A 143 16.35 -20.46 -16.59
CA LYS A 143 17.68 -19.83 -16.55
C LYS A 143 17.71 -18.50 -15.78
N VAL A 144 16.75 -18.28 -14.88
CA VAL A 144 16.66 -17.10 -14.03
C VAL A 144 16.67 -17.54 -12.56
N PRO A 145 17.31 -16.80 -11.64
CA PRO A 145 17.23 -17.11 -10.23
C PRO A 145 15.78 -17.15 -9.69
N VAL A 146 15.54 -18.02 -8.70
CA VAL A 146 14.23 -18.18 -8.06
C VAL A 146 14.37 -18.04 -6.55
N LEU A 147 13.46 -17.30 -5.91
CA LEU A 147 13.41 -17.20 -4.46
C LEU A 147 12.98 -18.53 -3.85
N ALA A 148 13.76 -18.99 -2.88
CA ALA A 148 13.64 -20.31 -2.28
C ALA A 148 13.62 -20.23 -0.75
N THR A 149 12.88 -21.13 -0.13
CA THR A 149 13.00 -21.42 1.30
C THR A 149 13.23 -22.90 1.54
N ARG A 150 13.94 -23.23 2.63
CA ARG A 150 14.15 -24.60 3.08
C ARG A 150 13.02 -25.11 3.97
N VAL A 151 12.09 -24.23 4.36
CA VAL A 151 10.90 -24.61 5.12
C VAL A 151 9.98 -25.41 4.20
N PRO A 152 9.51 -26.60 4.61
CA PRO A 152 8.53 -27.37 3.85
C PRO A 152 7.17 -26.70 3.95
N LEU A 153 6.84 -25.87 2.95
CA LEU A 153 5.62 -25.08 2.86
C LEU A 153 4.36 -25.96 2.91
N ALA A 154 4.36 -27.16 2.34
CA ALA A 154 3.18 -28.03 2.35
C ALA A 154 2.64 -28.39 3.75
N ALA A 155 3.50 -28.38 4.78
CA ALA A 155 3.14 -28.77 6.15
C ALA A 155 3.51 -27.72 7.22
N ALA A 156 4.07 -26.57 6.82
CA ALA A 156 4.52 -25.56 7.76
C ALA A 156 3.35 -24.84 8.44
N PRO A 157 3.47 -24.52 9.74
CA PRO A 157 2.56 -23.58 10.37
C PRO A 157 2.75 -22.18 9.76
N ILE A 158 1.67 -21.41 9.64
CA ILE A 158 1.70 -20.07 9.03
C ILE A 158 2.72 -19.14 9.72
N ASP A 159 2.87 -19.25 11.05
CA ASP A 159 3.84 -18.45 11.79
C ASP A 159 5.30 -18.75 11.42
N ALA A 160 5.62 -19.96 10.93
CA ALA A 160 6.98 -20.27 10.47
C ALA A 160 7.39 -19.45 9.24
N LEU A 161 6.42 -19.01 8.43
CA LEU A 161 6.70 -18.18 7.25
C LEU A 161 7.27 -16.82 7.64
N LYS A 162 6.90 -16.29 8.82
CA LYS A 162 7.39 -15.01 9.34
C LYS A 162 8.89 -15.00 9.61
N THR A 163 9.49 -16.17 9.88
CA THR A 163 10.92 -16.29 10.21
C THR A 163 11.66 -17.22 9.26
N ALA A 164 11.01 -17.70 8.20
CA ALA A 164 11.61 -18.64 7.27
C ALA A 164 12.87 -18.05 6.61
N PRO A 165 14.00 -18.77 6.57
CA PRO A 165 15.15 -18.32 5.79
C PRO A 165 14.78 -18.33 4.31
N VAL A 166 15.10 -17.24 3.62
CA VAL A 166 14.89 -17.09 2.18
C VAL A 166 16.26 -16.89 1.53
N GLU A 167 16.49 -17.58 0.42
CA GLU A 167 17.70 -17.47 -0.41
C GLU A 167 17.28 -17.43 -1.89
N ALA A 168 18.11 -16.91 -2.78
CA ALA A 168 17.89 -17.08 -4.21
C ALA A 168 18.61 -18.35 -4.68
N VAL A 169 18.06 -19.06 -5.65
CA VAL A 169 18.69 -20.24 -6.23
C VAL A 169 19.04 -19.95 -7.69
N ALA A 170 20.30 -20.13 -8.04
CA ALA A 170 20.80 -19.96 -9.40
C ALA A 170 20.32 -21.11 -10.31
N PRO A 171 20.36 -20.93 -11.65
CA PRO A 171 20.17 -22.04 -12.60
C PRO A 171 21.17 -23.19 -12.45
N THR A 172 22.30 -22.98 -11.76
CA THR A 172 23.29 -24.01 -11.41
C THR A 172 22.88 -24.84 -10.19
N GLY A 173 21.79 -24.48 -9.51
CA GLY A 173 21.33 -25.10 -8.26
C GLY A 173 22.03 -24.57 -7.00
N GLU A 174 23.01 -23.67 -7.15
CA GLU A 174 23.74 -23.08 -6.03
C GLU A 174 22.95 -21.92 -5.39
N PRO A 175 22.96 -21.81 -4.04
CA PRO A 175 22.32 -20.69 -3.34
C PRO A 175 23.11 -19.40 -3.56
N ILE A 176 22.38 -18.34 -3.93
CA ILE A 176 22.84 -16.97 -4.06
C ILE A 176 22.21 -16.14 -2.92
N GLU A 177 22.96 -15.20 -2.36
CA GLU A 177 22.44 -14.26 -1.37
C GLU A 177 21.34 -13.36 -1.97
N LEU A 178 20.25 -13.15 -1.22
CA LEU A 178 19.10 -12.34 -1.66
C LEU A 178 19.47 -10.93 -2.14
N ALA A 179 20.52 -10.35 -1.56
CA ALA A 179 21.01 -9.01 -1.90
C ALA A 179 21.52 -8.89 -3.34
N GLN A 180 21.79 -10.01 -4.03
CA GLN A 180 22.22 -10.00 -5.43
C GLN A 180 21.06 -10.13 -6.44
N VAL A 181 19.86 -10.53 -6.00
CA VAL A 181 18.71 -10.83 -6.87
C VAL A 181 17.54 -9.88 -6.63
N VAL A 182 17.34 -9.46 -5.38
CA VAL A 182 16.38 -8.41 -5.04
C VAL A 182 17.13 -7.09 -5.13
N GLU A 183 16.80 -6.28 -6.13
CA GLU A 183 17.28 -4.90 -6.19
C GLU A 183 16.80 -4.23 -4.90
N ALA A 184 17.74 -3.89 -4.02
CA ALA A 184 17.41 -3.14 -2.82
C ALA A 184 16.59 -1.92 -3.27
N PRO A 185 15.57 -1.50 -2.49
CA PRO A 185 14.93 -0.19 -2.71
C PRO A 185 16.04 0.78 -3.03
N PRO A 186 15.96 1.61 -4.09
CA PRO A 186 17.00 2.57 -4.36
C PRO A 186 17.18 3.35 -3.07
N SER A 187 18.22 2.99 -2.33
CA SER A 187 18.66 3.70 -1.17
C SER A 187 19.07 4.98 -1.83
N ALA A 188 18.23 6.00 -1.68
CA ALA A 188 18.49 7.32 -2.20
C ALA A 188 19.93 7.59 -1.82
N LEU A 189 20.82 7.52 -2.82
CA LEU A 189 22.23 7.71 -2.62
C LEU A 189 22.29 8.98 -1.81
N THR A 190 22.75 8.86 -0.57
CA THR A 190 22.98 10.00 0.29
C THR A 190 24.22 10.68 -0.26
N THR A 191 24.10 11.23 -1.47
CA THR A 191 24.84 12.39 -1.88
C THR A 191 24.31 13.50 -1.00
N VAL A 192 24.98 13.69 0.14
CA VAL A 192 24.95 14.93 0.89
C VAL A 192 25.60 16.00 0.00
N ALA A 193 24.90 16.39 -1.07
CA ALA A 193 25.05 17.72 -1.59
C ALA A 193 24.16 18.57 -0.70
N ALA A 194 24.78 19.32 0.20
CA ALA A 194 24.13 20.32 1.01
C ALA A 194 23.27 21.22 0.12
N ILE A 195 21.96 20.96 0.09
CA ILE A 195 20.95 21.89 -0.38
C ILE A 195 20.37 22.53 0.86
N ASP A 196 20.85 23.74 1.16
CA ASP A 196 20.24 24.71 2.07
C ASP A 196 18.83 25.09 1.57
N ARG A 197 17.88 24.16 1.66
CA ARG A 197 16.46 24.45 1.50
C ARG A 197 15.69 23.75 2.61
N LEU A 198 15.57 24.51 3.70
CA LEU A 198 14.57 24.34 4.76
C LEU A 198 13.26 23.76 4.17
N PRO A 199 12.61 22.78 4.83
CA PRO A 199 11.27 22.40 4.43
C PRO A 199 10.38 23.64 4.57
N LYS A 200 9.85 24.14 3.45
CA LYS A 200 8.75 25.10 3.46
C LYS A 200 7.51 24.38 3.96
N THR A 201 7.44 24.18 5.28
CA THR A 201 6.17 24.09 5.96
C THR A 201 5.74 25.54 6.20
N ALA A 202 4.93 26.08 5.29
CA ALA A 202 4.09 27.20 5.66
C ALA A 202 3.07 26.66 6.66
N SER A 203 3.49 26.55 7.92
CA SER A 203 2.62 26.23 9.03
C SER A 203 1.45 27.22 8.99
N PRO A 204 0.19 26.80 9.12
CA PRO A 204 -0.95 27.71 9.12
C PRO A 204 -1.04 28.55 10.41
N LEU A 205 -0.11 28.40 11.36
CA LEU A 205 -0.08 29.14 12.62
C LEU A 205 -0.17 30.68 12.50
N PRO A 206 0.54 31.38 11.57
CA PRO A 206 0.38 32.82 11.44
C PRO A 206 -0.98 33.20 10.85
N LEU A 207 -1.59 32.35 10.01
CA LEU A 207 -2.96 32.55 9.51
C LEU A 207 -3.98 32.40 10.65
N ILE A 208 -3.84 31.35 11.47
CA ILE A 208 -4.70 31.10 12.63
C ILE A 208 -4.56 32.23 13.65
N ALA A 209 -3.33 32.71 13.89
CA ALA A 209 -3.08 33.86 14.76
C ALA A 209 -3.70 35.16 14.21
N LEU A 210 -3.62 35.41 12.89
CA LEU A 210 -4.25 36.57 12.26
C LEU A 210 -5.78 36.53 12.38
N ILE A 211 -6.38 35.35 12.17
CA ILE A 211 -7.83 35.14 12.35
C ILE A 211 -8.22 35.41 13.81
N GLY A 212 -7.44 34.91 14.78
CA GLY A 212 -7.67 35.18 16.20
C GLY A 212 -7.54 36.67 16.57
N LEU A 213 -6.59 37.39 15.96
CA LEU A 213 -6.41 38.82 16.23
C LEU A 213 -7.56 39.66 15.63
N LEU A 214 -8.06 39.28 14.45
CA LEU A 214 -9.22 39.90 13.82
C LEU A 214 -10.51 39.72 14.64
N THR A 215 -10.73 38.54 15.25
CA THR A 215 -11.91 38.31 16.10
C THR A 215 -11.87 39.14 17.39
N ILE A 216 -10.70 39.31 18.00
CA ILE A 216 -10.51 40.17 19.17
C ILE A 216 -10.76 41.65 18.79
N ALA A 217 -10.19 42.12 17.69
CA ALA A 217 -10.36 43.51 17.23
C ALA A 217 -11.83 43.84 16.90
N ALA A 218 -12.55 42.90 16.28
CA ALA A 218 -13.99 43.04 16.03
C ALA A 218 -14.77 43.13 17.36
N GLY A 219 -14.45 42.27 18.33
CA GLY A 219 -15.06 42.30 19.66
C GLY A 219 -14.88 43.63 20.40
N PHE A 220 -13.66 44.17 20.39
CA PHE A 220 -13.38 45.48 21.01
C PHE A 220 -14.10 46.64 20.30
N SER A 221 -14.17 46.61 18.97
CA SER A 221 -14.89 47.63 18.21
C SER A 221 -16.39 47.63 18.55
N LEU A 222 -17.03 46.46 18.56
CA LEU A 222 -18.44 46.30 18.97
C LEU A 222 -18.67 46.77 20.42
N SER A 223 -17.75 46.47 21.35
CA SER A 223 -17.84 46.94 22.74
C SER A 223 -17.65 48.46 22.87
N ALA A 224 -16.80 49.07 22.05
CA ALA A 224 -16.58 50.52 22.10
C ALA A 224 -17.80 51.27 21.54
N PHE A 225 -18.42 50.76 20.47
CA PHE A 225 -19.64 51.32 19.90
C PHE A 225 -20.86 51.14 20.83
N SER A 226 -20.96 50.03 21.58
CA SER A 226 -22.04 49.85 22.56
C SER A 226 -21.92 50.82 23.75
N LYS A 227 -20.69 51.06 24.23
CA LYS A 227 -20.43 52.05 25.30
C LYS A 227 -20.61 53.50 24.83
N ALA A 228 -20.18 53.84 23.61
CA ALA A 228 -20.39 55.16 23.03
C ALA A 228 -21.87 55.50 22.80
N LYS A 229 -22.71 54.48 22.54
CA LYS A 229 -24.17 54.64 22.43
C LYS A 229 -24.85 54.82 23.80
N ALA A 230 -24.27 54.26 24.87
CA ALA A 230 -24.78 54.40 26.23
C ALA A 230 -24.48 55.78 26.85
N VAL A 231 -23.36 56.42 26.49
CA VAL A 231 -22.98 57.76 27.00
C VAL A 231 -23.70 58.91 26.28
N ARG A 232 -24.33 58.65 25.11
CA ARG A 232 -25.06 59.67 24.34
C ARG A 232 -26.56 59.75 24.65
N ILE A 233 -27.04 59.05 25.68
CA ILE A 233 -28.45 59.04 26.14
C ILE A 233 -28.51 59.29 27.67
N SER A 234 -27.67 60.18 28.19
CA SER A 234 -27.84 60.80 29.52
C SER A 234 -27.87 62.31 29.39
#